data_AF-A0A535EMM5-F1
#
_entry.id   AF-A0A535EMM5-F1
#
_cell.length_a   1.000
_cell.length_b   1.000
_cell.length_c   1.000
_cell.angle_alpha   90.00
_cell.angle_beta   90.00
_cell.angle_gamma   90.00
#
_symmetry.space_group_name_H-M   'P 1'
#
loop_
_entity.id
_entity.type
_entity.pdbx_description
1 polymer ?
#
loop_
_entity_poly.entity_id
_entity_poly.type
_entity_poly.pdbx_seq_one_letter_code
_entity_poly.pdbx_strand_id
1 'polypeptide(L)'
;MLVVLLVILAGGGYAVGGFVYANSKVNSATDAYNKVVDHENALTDLFNKLDAQFKSNNNDPASASSDSIKQDKTLNLQLASQSKSAQPTVESDDTALANAASSLNENSWLTALGKSSIDKSTTRINHARAALAIAKTILADSILYGTFYASVDDAALDLDALDTAANAGDLNAIDSAIQTLKSDVTKAIQQDNAPGVASQMDPFLKDLQKLATDFSALVAAVRAGDTNKVNTIVKQLDADTTKLDGYDFDAMGTSEQAYYKALIDKYNTEIDAANKT
;
A
#
# COMPACT_ATOMS: atom_id res chain seq x y z
N MET A 1 11.98 69.75 -0.68
CA MET A 1 12.19 68.63 0.27
C MET A 1 12.97 67.56 -0.50
N LEU A 2 14.28 67.40 -0.41
CA LEU A 2 15.12 67.19 0.77
C LEU A 2 14.77 65.88 1.51
N VAL A 3 14.94 64.78 0.77
CA VAL A 3 15.73 63.59 1.13
C VAL A 3 16.48 63.24 -0.16
N VAL A 4 17.62 63.87 -0.52
CA VAL A 4 18.95 63.62 0.06
C VAL A 4 19.17 62.10 0.15
N LEU A 5 19.83 61.54 -0.87
CA LEU A 5 21.25 61.19 -0.72
C LEU A 5 21.43 59.85 0.02
N LEU A 6 20.84 58.79 -0.51
CA LEU A 6 21.50 57.49 -0.55
C LEU A 6 21.27 56.90 -1.96
N VAL A 7 22.17 57.20 -2.92
CA VAL A 7 23.31 56.29 -3.23
C VAL A 7 22.78 55.23 -4.23
N ILE A 8 22.94 55.24 -5.57
CA ILE A 8 24.00 55.67 -6.53
C ILE A 8 25.45 55.39 -6.09
N LEU A 9 25.66 54.96 -4.85
CA LEU A 9 26.96 54.59 -4.27
C LEU A 9 26.89 53.19 -3.61
N ALA A 10 26.17 52.28 -4.26
CA ALA A 10 26.38 50.83 -4.12
C ALA A 10 26.37 50.17 -5.51
N GLY A 11 26.97 50.86 -6.50
CA GLY A 11 27.50 50.19 -7.67
C GLY A 11 28.58 49.20 -7.22
N GLY A 12 28.43 47.92 -7.61
CA GLY A 12 29.46 46.89 -7.40
C GLY A 12 29.08 45.69 -6.51
N GLY A 13 28.00 45.77 -5.70
CA GLY A 13 27.66 44.71 -4.72
C GLY A 13 26.47 43.80 -5.08
N TYR A 14 25.54 44.24 -5.92
CA TYR A 14 24.25 43.56 -6.12
C TYR A 14 24.31 42.30 -7.01
N ALA A 15 25.31 42.19 -7.90
CA ALA A 15 25.49 40.99 -8.71
C ALA A 15 26.15 39.84 -7.91
N VAL A 16 26.95 40.15 -6.89
CA VAL A 16 27.67 39.15 -6.07
C VAL A 16 26.82 38.70 -4.87
N GLY A 17 26.06 39.61 -4.24
CA GLY A 17 25.12 39.25 -3.16
C GLY A 17 23.91 38.45 -3.64
N GLY A 18 23.34 38.80 -4.80
CA GLY A 18 22.26 38.04 -5.42
C GLY A 18 22.70 36.66 -5.90
N PHE A 19 23.94 36.51 -6.36
CA PHE A 19 24.54 35.23 -6.75
C PHE A 19 24.84 34.34 -5.53
N VAL A 20 25.38 34.88 -4.44
CA VAL A 20 25.64 34.13 -3.19
C VAL A 20 24.34 33.75 -2.47
N TYR A 21 23.32 34.62 -2.47
CA TYR A 21 21.99 34.33 -1.94
C TYR A 21 21.24 33.31 -2.79
N ALA A 22 21.26 33.44 -4.13
CA ALA A 22 20.71 32.43 -5.02
C ALA A 22 21.43 31.09 -4.86
N ASN A 23 22.77 31.07 -4.74
CA ASN A 23 23.53 29.84 -4.49
C ASN A 23 23.21 29.22 -3.12
N SER A 24 23.02 29.99 -2.05
CA SER A 24 22.69 29.41 -0.74
C SER A 24 21.30 28.79 -0.73
N LYS A 25 20.33 29.40 -1.42
CA LYS A 25 18.98 28.86 -1.60
C LYS A 25 18.97 27.64 -2.54
N VAL A 26 19.73 27.66 -3.64
CA VAL A 26 19.90 26.53 -4.55
C VAL A 26 20.63 25.37 -3.89
N ASN A 27 21.63 25.63 -3.03
CA ASN A 27 22.32 24.60 -2.25
C ASN A 27 21.37 23.99 -1.21
N SER A 28 20.58 24.79 -0.50
CA SER A 28 19.57 24.25 0.43
C SER A 28 18.49 23.44 -0.28
N ALA A 29 18.10 23.81 -1.50
CA ALA A 29 17.21 23.03 -2.35
C ALA A 29 17.85 21.73 -2.83
N THR A 30 19.15 21.76 -3.15
CA THR A 30 19.94 20.59 -3.55
C THR A 30 20.12 19.63 -2.38
N ASP A 31 20.36 20.13 -1.16
CA ASP A 31 20.49 19.31 0.05
C ASP A 31 19.16 18.64 0.42
N ALA A 32 18.04 19.37 0.30
CA ALA A 32 16.71 18.80 0.50
C ALA A 32 16.39 17.72 -0.55
N TYR A 33 16.77 17.96 -1.80
CA TYR A 33 16.62 16.97 -2.87
C TYR A 33 17.49 15.73 -2.67
N ASN A 34 18.76 15.90 -2.32
CA ASN A 34 19.68 14.77 -2.11
C ASN A 34 19.22 13.86 -0.96
N LYS A 35 18.61 14.43 0.10
CA LYS A 35 17.99 13.63 1.16
C LYS A 35 16.82 12.77 0.65
N VAL A 36 16.02 13.29 -0.27
CA VAL A 36 14.96 12.50 -0.91
C VAL A 36 15.57 11.35 -1.71
N VAL A 37 16.59 11.63 -2.52
CA VAL A 37 17.32 10.62 -3.31
C VAL A 37 17.93 9.53 -2.41
N ASP A 38 18.47 9.90 -1.25
CA ASP A 38 19.01 8.93 -0.28
C ASP A 38 17.92 7.97 0.26
N HIS A 39 16.65 8.40 0.28
CA HIS A 39 15.50 7.61 0.71
C HIS A 39 14.76 6.90 -0.44
N GLU A 40 14.98 7.28 -1.70
CA GLU A 40 14.33 6.69 -2.89
C GLU A 40 14.62 5.19 -3.06
N ASN A 41 15.83 4.75 -2.71
CA ASN A 41 16.20 3.33 -2.77
C ASN A 41 15.34 2.48 -1.82
N ALA A 42 15.04 2.99 -0.62
CA ALA A 42 14.20 2.29 0.35
C ALA A 42 12.73 2.21 -0.11
N LEU A 43 12.23 3.26 -0.78
CA LEU A 43 10.88 3.26 -1.38
C LEU A 43 10.81 2.32 -2.58
N THR A 44 11.84 2.29 -3.43
CA THR A 44 11.94 1.39 -4.57
C THR A 44 11.96 -0.07 -4.13
N ASP A 45 12.74 -0.41 -3.09
CA ASP A 45 12.75 -1.75 -2.51
C ASP A 45 11.39 -2.16 -1.95
N LEU A 46 10.66 -1.23 -1.32
CA LEU A 46 9.31 -1.48 -0.84
C LEU A 46 8.34 -1.74 -1.99
N PHE A 47 8.42 -0.98 -3.09
CA PHE A 47 7.59 -1.17 -4.27
C PHE A 47 7.90 -2.48 -5.00
N ASN A 48 9.16 -2.90 -5.02
CA ASN A 48 9.55 -4.21 -5.57
C ASN A 48 9.00 -5.37 -4.72
N LYS A 49 9.00 -5.23 -3.39
CA LYS A 49 8.37 -6.21 -2.49
C LYS A 49 6.86 -6.27 -2.69
N LEU A 50 6.22 -5.13 -2.92
CA LEU A 50 4.80 -5.05 -3.24
C LEU A 50 4.50 -5.79 -4.57
N ASP A 51 5.30 -5.58 -5.63
CA ASP A 51 5.15 -6.34 -6.89
C ASP A 51 5.34 -7.85 -6.70
N ALA A 52 6.32 -8.24 -5.86
CA ALA A 52 6.54 -9.65 -5.54
C ALA A 52 5.37 -10.27 -4.76
N GLN A 53 4.71 -9.51 -3.87
CA GLN A 53 3.55 -10.00 -3.12
C GLN A 53 2.32 -10.24 -3.97
N PHE A 54 2.04 -9.43 -5.00
CA PHE A 54 0.92 -9.73 -5.91
C PHE A 54 1.07 -11.10 -6.58
N LYS A 55 2.31 -11.52 -6.87
CA LYS A 55 2.58 -12.85 -7.44
C LYS A 55 2.41 -13.98 -6.42
N SER A 56 2.64 -13.71 -5.13
CA SER A 56 2.46 -14.68 -4.04
C SER A 56 0.99 -14.86 -3.67
N ASN A 57 0.26 -13.74 -3.56
CA ASN A 57 -1.16 -13.71 -3.22
C ASN A 57 -2.06 -14.22 -4.36
N ASN A 58 -1.49 -14.51 -5.54
CA ASN A 58 -2.18 -15.09 -6.69
C ASN A 58 -2.39 -16.62 -6.57
N ASN A 59 -1.89 -17.24 -5.50
CA ASN A 59 -2.08 -18.68 -5.29
C ASN A 59 -3.51 -18.96 -4.84
N ASP A 60 -4.15 -19.95 -5.47
CA ASP A 60 -5.44 -20.45 -5.04
C ASP A 60 -5.34 -20.95 -3.58
N PRO A 61 -6.06 -20.34 -2.61
CA PRO A 61 -5.99 -20.71 -1.21
C PRO A 61 -6.41 -22.17 -0.96
N ALA A 62 -7.16 -22.80 -1.87
CA ALA A 62 -7.53 -24.21 -1.79
C ALA A 62 -6.37 -25.17 -2.11
N SER A 63 -5.29 -24.69 -2.73
CA SER A 63 -4.13 -25.49 -3.14
C SER A 63 -2.83 -25.16 -2.39
N ALA A 64 -2.82 -24.06 -1.64
CA ALA A 64 -1.66 -23.59 -0.89
C ALA A 64 -1.43 -24.41 0.40
N SER A 65 -0.15 -24.64 0.75
CA SER A 65 0.20 -25.28 2.02
C SER A 65 0.01 -24.33 3.22
N SER A 66 -0.29 -24.86 4.40
CA SER A 66 -0.34 -24.09 5.66
C SER A 66 0.95 -23.28 5.91
N ASP A 67 2.10 -23.80 5.51
CA ASP A 67 3.40 -23.11 5.67
C ASP A 67 3.58 -21.95 4.66
N SER A 68 3.15 -22.12 3.41
CA SER A 68 3.15 -21.03 2.43
C SER A 68 2.19 -19.92 2.85
N ILE A 69 0.99 -20.25 3.34
CA ILE A 69 0.02 -19.25 3.82
C ILE A 69 0.58 -18.46 5.01
N LYS A 70 1.28 -19.11 5.96
CA LYS A 70 1.97 -18.40 7.06
C LYS A 70 3.07 -17.48 6.56
N GLN A 71 3.78 -17.87 5.51
CA GLN A 71 4.80 -17.05 4.89
C GLN A 71 4.18 -15.82 4.22
N ASP A 72 3.11 -16.00 3.44
CA ASP A 72 2.38 -14.92 2.80
C ASP A 72 1.83 -13.93 3.83
N LYS A 73 1.19 -14.43 4.89
CA LYS A 73 0.74 -13.61 6.02
C LYS A 73 1.86 -12.76 6.63
N THR A 74 3.02 -13.38 6.85
CA THR A 74 4.19 -12.69 7.41
C THR A 74 4.67 -11.58 6.49
N LEU A 75 4.68 -11.84 5.18
CA LEU A 75 5.04 -10.86 4.17
C LEU A 75 4.01 -9.72 4.14
N ASN A 76 2.71 -10.01 4.11
CA ASN A 76 1.62 -9.02 4.11
C ASN A 76 1.71 -8.08 5.33
N LEU A 77 1.94 -8.63 6.53
CA LEU A 77 2.15 -7.83 7.74
C LEU A 77 3.45 -7.03 7.70
N GLN A 78 4.52 -7.58 7.12
CA GLN A 78 5.79 -6.87 6.95
C GLN A 78 5.64 -5.69 5.99
N LEU A 79 4.92 -5.84 4.88
CA LEU A 79 4.60 -4.76 3.95
C LEU A 79 3.85 -3.63 4.67
N ALA A 80 2.80 -3.95 5.43
CA ALA A 80 2.05 -2.95 6.18
C ALA A 80 2.93 -2.22 7.21
N SER A 81 3.76 -2.96 7.95
CA SER A 81 4.67 -2.38 8.95
C SER A 81 5.78 -1.51 8.35
N GLN A 82 6.40 -1.95 7.25
CA GLN A 82 7.43 -1.18 6.53
C GLN A 82 6.82 0.08 5.91
N SER A 83 5.62 -0.04 5.33
CA SER A 83 4.90 1.11 4.76
C SER A 83 4.57 2.14 5.85
N LYS A 84 4.11 1.68 7.01
CA LYS A 84 3.83 2.55 8.16
C LYS A 84 5.08 3.27 8.67
N SER A 85 6.20 2.55 8.76
CA SER A 85 7.49 3.10 9.21
C SER A 85 8.07 4.13 8.24
N ALA A 86 7.74 4.05 6.95
CA ALA A 86 8.23 4.97 5.92
C ALA A 86 7.44 6.30 5.85
N GLN A 87 6.19 6.34 6.34
CA GLN A 87 5.33 7.54 6.28
C GLN A 87 6.00 8.81 6.86
N PRO A 88 6.61 8.78 8.07
CA PRO A 88 7.20 9.97 8.67
C PRO A 88 8.38 10.52 7.85
N THR A 89 9.15 9.65 7.21
CA THR A 89 10.27 10.05 6.34
C THR A 89 9.75 10.80 5.12
N VAL A 90 8.75 10.24 4.43
CA VAL A 90 8.12 10.88 3.26
C VAL A 90 7.45 12.22 3.61
N GLU A 91 6.84 12.33 4.80
CA GLU A 91 6.27 13.58 5.32
C GLU A 91 7.35 14.63 5.62
N SER A 92 8.45 14.21 6.25
CA SER A 92 9.60 15.06 6.53
C SER A 92 10.24 15.57 5.24
N ASP A 93 10.41 14.71 4.24
CA ASP A 93 11.00 15.04 2.94
C ASP A 93 10.13 16.05 2.17
N ASP A 94 8.81 15.85 2.12
CA ASP A 94 7.89 16.80 1.47
C ASP A 94 7.88 18.15 2.20
N THR A 95 7.97 18.14 3.54
CA THR A 95 8.08 19.37 4.34
C THR A 95 9.38 20.11 4.04
N ALA A 96 10.51 19.41 3.96
CA ALA A 96 11.81 19.99 3.63
C ALA A 96 11.80 20.61 2.22
N LEU A 97 11.22 19.91 1.23
CA LEU A 97 11.07 20.41 -0.12
C LEU A 97 10.11 21.60 -0.21
N ALA A 98 8.99 21.60 0.53
CA ALA A 98 8.07 22.74 0.59
C ALA A 98 8.73 23.99 1.18
N ASN A 99 9.55 23.82 2.22
CA ASN A 99 10.35 24.89 2.80
C ASN A 99 11.41 25.41 1.80
N ALA A 100 12.09 24.52 1.08
CA ALA A 100 13.04 24.89 0.03
C ALA A 100 12.38 25.66 -1.12
N ALA A 101 11.20 25.21 -1.59
CA ALA A 101 10.42 25.90 -2.61
C ALA A 101 9.98 27.31 -2.17
N SER A 102 9.51 27.44 -0.93
CA SER A 102 9.12 28.75 -0.36
C SER A 102 10.33 29.68 -0.30
N SER A 103 11.47 29.15 0.15
CA SER A 103 12.76 29.84 0.21
C SER A 103 13.33 30.27 -1.14
N LEU A 104 13.04 29.56 -2.23
CA LEU A 104 13.43 29.95 -3.60
C LEU A 104 12.57 31.09 -4.15
N ASN A 105 11.32 31.20 -3.70
CA ASN A 105 10.38 32.24 -4.12
C ASN A 105 10.49 33.53 -3.30
N GLU A 106 11.06 33.44 -2.08
CA GLU A 106 11.43 34.60 -1.26
C GLU A 106 12.43 35.50 -2.01
N ASN A 107 12.05 36.77 -2.19
CA ASN A 107 12.87 37.77 -2.88
C ASN A 107 13.22 37.45 -4.33
N SER A 108 12.33 36.75 -5.05
CA SER A 108 12.42 36.50 -6.50
C SER A 108 12.66 37.75 -7.37
N TRP A 109 12.38 38.94 -6.84
CA TRP A 109 12.68 40.23 -7.46
C TRP A 109 14.17 40.64 -7.41
N LEU A 110 14.99 40.04 -6.52
CA LEU A 110 16.44 40.27 -6.40
C LEU A 110 17.29 39.31 -7.26
N THR A 111 16.67 38.33 -7.91
CA THR A 111 17.36 37.17 -8.50
C THR A 111 17.35 37.11 -10.04
N ALA A 112 17.12 38.24 -10.71
CA ALA A 112 17.06 38.32 -12.18
C ALA A 112 18.28 37.72 -12.91
N LEU A 113 19.48 37.75 -12.30
CA LEU A 113 20.71 37.17 -12.85
C LEU A 113 20.85 35.64 -12.65
N GLY A 114 19.99 35.01 -11.83
CA GLY A 114 19.97 33.57 -11.53
C GLY A 114 18.64 32.89 -11.87
N LYS A 115 17.76 33.59 -12.58
CA LYS A 115 16.37 33.17 -12.84
C LYS A 115 16.28 31.77 -13.46
N SER A 116 17.14 31.44 -14.43
CA SER A 116 17.14 30.11 -15.05
C SER A 116 17.50 28.99 -14.07
N SER A 117 18.43 29.22 -13.14
CA SER A 117 18.81 28.22 -12.13
C SER A 117 17.71 28.05 -11.07
N ILE A 118 17.07 29.16 -10.67
CA ILE A 118 15.93 29.13 -9.74
C ILE A 118 14.73 28.43 -10.38
N ASP A 119 14.41 28.73 -11.64
CA ASP A 119 13.30 28.10 -12.36
C ASP A 119 13.53 26.58 -12.51
N LYS A 120 14.79 26.15 -12.74
CA LYS A 120 15.17 24.73 -12.74
C LYS A 120 15.03 24.07 -11.36
N SER A 121 15.59 24.69 -10.31
CA SER A 121 15.47 24.14 -8.94
C SER A 121 14.01 24.06 -8.48
N THR A 122 13.19 25.05 -8.81
CA THR A 122 11.75 25.04 -8.54
C THR A 122 11.04 23.90 -9.29
N THR A 123 11.34 23.72 -10.57
CA THR A 123 10.76 22.63 -11.38
C THR A 123 11.15 21.25 -10.83
N ARG A 124 12.43 21.05 -10.47
CA ARG A 124 12.93 19.83 -9.82
C ARG A 124 12.21 19.55 -8.50
N ILE A 125 12.08 20.55 -7.63
CA ILE A 125 11.38 20.41 -6.36
C ILE A 125 9.91 20.05 -6.58
N ASN A 126 9.23 20.67 -7.56
CA ASN A 126 7.83 20.37 -7.84
C ASN A 126 7.62 18.91 -8.25
N HIS A 127 8.48 18.38 -9.12
CA HIS A 127 8.47 16.97 -9.51
C HIS A 127 8.76 16.04 -8.32
N ALA A 128 9.80 16.34 -7.51
CA ALA A 128 10.10 15.56 -6.31
C ALA A 128 8.94 15.52 -5.31
N ARG A 129 8.24 16.65 -5.12
CA ARG A 129 7.04 16.72 -4.25
C ARG A 129 5.85 15.96 -4.84
N ALA A 130 5.67 15.99 -6.16
CA ALA A 130 4.65 15.18 -6.83
C ALA A 130 4.92 13.68 -6.66
N ALA A 131 6.17 13.24 -6.78
CA ALA A 131 6.58 11.88 -6.49
C ALA A 131 6.29 11.50 -5.02
N LEU A 132 6.66 12.34 -4.06
CA LEU A 132 6.37 12.07 -2.64
C LEU A 132 4.87 12.02 -2.34
N ALA A 133 4.04 12.81 -3.01
CA ALA A 133 2.59 12.73 -2.88
C ALA A 133 2.05 11.37 -3.34
N ILE A 134 2.57 10.84 -4.46
CA ILE A 134 2.22 9.49 -4.94
C ILE A 134 2.73 8.41 -3.98
N ALA A 135 3.96 8.55 -3.47
CA ALA A 135 4.51 7.64 -2.47
C ALA A 135 3.66 7.61 -1.19
N LYS A 136 3.16 8.77 -0.70
CA LYS A 136 2.22 8.83 0.44
C LYS A 136 0.95 7.99 0.18
N THR A 137 0.39 8.08 -1.03
CA THR A 137 -0.75 7.25 -1.43
C THR A 137 -0.40 5.77 -1.40
N ILE A 138 0.68 5.35 -2.08
CA ILE A 138 1.09 3.94 -2.11
C ILE A 138 1.31 3.40 -0.69
N LEU A 139 2.01 4.15 0.17
CA LEU A 139 2.26 3.73 1.56
C LEU A 139 0.97 3.58 2.37
N ALA A 140 0.02 4.50 2.23
CA ALA A 140 -1.26 4.42 2.91
C ALA A 140 -2.07 3.20 2.43
N ASP A 141 -2.11 2.99 1.12
CA ASP A 141 -2.83 1.89 0.49
C ASP A 141 -2.21 0.53 0.88
N SER A 142 -0.89 0.40 0.86
CA SER A 142 -0.17 -0.83 1.22
C SER A 142 -0.36 -1.25 2.68
N ILE A 143 -0.61 -0.30 3.60
CA ILE A 143 -0.97 -0.64 4.98
C ILE A 143 -2.32 -1.36 5.02
N LEU A 144 -3.31 -0.82 4.31
CA LEU A 144 -4.66 -1.39 4.27
C LEU A 144 -4.65 -2.73 3.54
N TYR A 145 -4.01 -2.79 2.37
CA TYR A 145 -3.89 -3.99 1.55
C TYR A 145 -3.18 -5.14 2.29
N GLY A 146 -2.01 -4.89 2.89
CA GLY A 146 -1.30 -5.92 3.66
C GLY A 146 -2.07 -6.36 4.91
N THR A 147 -2.84 -5.47 5.54
CA THR A 147 -3.69 -5.86 6.67
C THR A 147 -4.88 -6.71 6.23
N PHE A 148 -5.50 -6.34 5.09
CA PHE A 148 -6.60 -7.08 4.48
C PHE A 148 -6.17 -8.51 4.14
N TYR A 149 -5.09 -8.68 3.35
CA TYR A 149 -4.62 -10.00 2.95
C TYR A 149 -4.14 -10.85 4.12
N ALA A 150 -3.54 -10.26 5.16
CA ALA A 150 -3.23 -11.00 6.38
C ALA A 150 -4.48 -11.58 7.09
N SER A 151 -5.65 -10.95 6.95
CA SER A 151 -6.93 -11.49 7.44
C SER A 151 -7.52 -12.55 6.50
N VAL A 152 -7.26 -12.46 5.19
CA VAL A 152 -7.58 -13.55 4.24
C VAL A 152 -6.74 -14.79 4.56
N ASP A 153 -5.45 -14.62 4.83
CA ASP A 153 -4.54 -15.69 5.23
C ASP A 153 -4.97 -16.35 6.55
N ASP A 154 -5.48 -15.56 7.51
CA ASP A 154 -6.09 -16.09 8.74
C ASP A 154 -7.27 -17.02 8.44
N ALA A 155 -8.20 -16.59 7.59
CA ALA A 155 -9.33 -17.41 7.17
C ALA A 155 -8.89 -18.69 6.43
N ALA A 156 -7.86 -18.62 5.60
CA ALA A 156 -7.32 -19.79 4.91
C ALA A 156 -6.68 -20.80 5.88
N LEU A 157 -5.95 -20.33 6.90
CA LEU A 157 -5.42 -21.19 7.97
C LEU A 157 -6.52 -21.83 8.82
N ASP A 158 -7.63 -21.13 9.02
CA ASP A 158 -8.78 -21.71 9.71
C ASP A 158 -9.48 -22.81 8.91
N LEU A 159 -9.46 -22.75 7.56
CA LEU A 159 -9.93 -23.85 6.71
C LEU A 159 -9.04 -25.10 6.86
N ASP A 160 -7.71 -24.94 6.92
CA ASP A 160 -6.75 -26.02 7.18
C ASP A 160 -6.98 -26.65 8.57
N ALA A 161 -7.22 -25.82 9.59
CA ALA A 161 -7.57 -26.28 10.93
C ALA A 161 -8.92 -27.02 10.96
N LEU A 162 -9.90 -26.53 10.21
CA LEU A 162 -11.21 -27.17 10.06
C LEU A 162 -11.10 -28.54 9.40
N ASP A 163 -10.36 -28.65 8.29
CA ASP A 163 -10.11 -29.93 7.60
C ASP A 163 -9.39 -30.92 8.52
N THR A 164 -8.36 -30.47 9.23
CA THR A 164 -7.63 -31.29 10.22
C THR A 164 -8.57 -31.83 11.30
N ALA A 165 -9.43 -30.97 11.86
CA ALA A 165 -10.39 -31.36 12.88
C ALA A 165 -11.47 -32.31 12.34
N ALA A 166 -11.93 -32.08 11.11
CA ALA A 166 -12.89 -32.93 10.42
C ALA A 166 -12.33 -34.33 10.16
N ASN A 167 -11.09 -34.43 9.67
CA ASN A 167 -10.40 -35.70 9.45
C ASN A 167 -10.13 -36.46 10.76
N ALA A 168 -9.95 -35.76 11.87
CA ALA A 168 -9.83 -36.35 13.20
C ALA A 168 -11.18 -36.79 13.80
N GLY A 169 -12.31 -36.36 13.22
CA GLY A 169 -13.65 -36.60 13.79
C GLY A 169 -13.91 -35.87 15.11
N ASP A 170 -13.12 -34.85 15.43
CA ASP A 170 -13.24 -34.09 16.69
C ASP A 170 -14.27 -32.97 16.54
N LEU A 171 -15.53 -33.27 16.89
CA LEU A 171 -16.64 -32.31 16.77
C LEU A 171 -16.43 -31.02 17.59
N ASN A 172 -15.63 -31.04 18.67
CA ASN A 172 -15.37 -29.84 19.47
C ASN A 172 -14.28 -28.98 18.83
N ALA A 173 -13.25 -29.61 18.27
CA ALA A 173 -12.24 -28.90 17.49
C ALA A 173 -12.85 -28.30 16.21
N ILE A 174 -13.76 -29.03 15.55
CA ILE A 174 -14.50 -28.54 14.37
C ILE A 174 -15.30 -27.28 14.73
N ASP A 175 -16.07 -27.31 15.83
CA ASP A 175 -16.83 -26.12 16.27
C ASP A 175 -15.90 -24.92 16.48
N SER A 176 -14.76 -25.15 17.11
CA SER A 176 -13.80 -24.09 17.43
C SER A 176 -13.22 -23.49 16.15
N ALA A 177 -12.80 -24.33 15.20
CA ALA A 177 -12.29 -23.89 13.89
C ALA A 177 -13.36 -23.14 13.06
N ILE A 178 -14.63 -23.56 13.13
CA ILE A 178 -15.72 -22.85 12.45
C ILE A 178 -15.93 -21.45 13.05
N GLN A 179 -15.82 -21.29 14.37
CA GLN A 179 -15.97 -19.97 14.99
C GLN A 179 -14.81 -19.04 14.65
N THR A 180 -13.57 -19.54 14.62
CA THR A 180 -12.41 -18.75 14.19
C THR A 180 -12.55 -18.35 12.73
N LEU A 181 -12.88 -19.31 11.85
CA LEU A 181 -13.11 -19.05 10.42
C LEU A 181 -14.16 -17.94 10.20
N LYS A 182 -15.30 -18.02 10.89
CA LYS A 182 -16.34 -16.98 10.79
C LYS A 182 -15.85 -15.62 11.25
N SER A 183 -15.08 -15.58 12.34
CA SER A 183 -14.50 -14.35 12.88
C SER A 183 -13.53 -13.71 11.88
N ASP A 184 -12.60 -14.51 11.35
CA ASP A 184 -11.53 -13.99 10.50
C ASP A 184 -12.02 -13.66 9.09
N VAL A 185 -12.99 -14.40 8.54
CA VAL A 185 -13.71 -13.99 7.32
C VAL A 185 -14.47 -12.68 7.54
N THR A 186 -15.13 -12.50 8.69
CA THR A 186 -15.82 -11.24 9.01
C THR A 186 -14.85 -10.07 9.08
N LYS A 187 -13.67 -10.30 9.65
CA LYS A 187 -12.58 -9.31 9.72
C LYS A 187 -12.05 -8.97 8.33
N ALA A 188 -11.86 -9.97 7.46
CA ALA A 188 -11.45 -9.75 6.07
C ALA A 188 -12.50 -8.92 5.31
N ILE A 189 -13.79 -9.23 5.44
CA ILE A 189 -14.88 -8.44 4.83
C ILE A 189 -14.87 -6.98 5.33
N GLN A 190 -14.55 -6.73 6.61
CA GLN A 190 -14.44 -5.35 7.11
C GLN A 190 -13.30 -4.55 6.49
N GLN A 191 -12.33 -5.23 5.87
CA GLN A 191 -11.09 -4.68 5.32
C GLN A 191 -11.02 -4.76 3.79
N ASP A 192 -12.01 -5.36 3.12
CA ASP A 192 -12.02 -5.60 1.67
C ASP A 192 -12.18 -4.32 0.82
N ASN A 193 -12.42 -3.19 1.47
CA ASN A 193 -12.44 -1.86 0.88
C ASN A 193 -11.03 -1.25 0.73
N ALA A 194 -9.98 -2.00 1.07
CA ALA A 194 -8.60 -1.56 0.87
C ALA A 194 -8.36 -1.20 -0.62
N PRO A 195 -7.70 -0.07 -0.91
CA PRO A 195 -7.45 0.34 -2.28
C PRO A 195 -6.69 -0.72 -3.07
N GLY A 196 -7.11 -0.95 -4.32
CA GLY A 196 -6.48 -1.93 -5.19
C GLY A 196 -6.96 -3.37 -5.02
N VAL A 197 -7.73 -3.70 -3.97
CA VAL A 197 -8.34 -5.04 -3.82
C VAL A 197 -9.32 -5.31 -4.96
N ALA A 198 -9.27 -6.53 -5.50
CA ALA A 198 -10.13 -6.95 -6.59
C ALA A 198 -11.61 -6.94 -6.18
N SER A 199 -12.48 -6.43 -7.05
CA SER A 199 -13.94 -6.34 -6.78
C SER A 199 -14.63 -7.69 -6.54
N GLN A 200 -14.02 -8.80 -6.97
CA GLN A 200 -14.54 -10.16 -6.74
C GLN A 200 -14.19 -10.72 -5.35
N MET A 201 -13.37 -10.01 -4.57
CA MET A 201 -12.94 -10.46 -3.25
C MET A 201 -14.07 -10.37 -2.20
N ASP A 202 -14.85 -9.29 -2.18
CA ASP A 202 -16.05 -9.17 -1.32
C ASP A 202 -17.06 -10.33 -1.53
N PRO A 203 -17.50 -10.64 -2.76
CA PRO A 203 -18.41 -11.76 -2.96
C PRO A 203 -17.77 -13.12 -2.64
N PHE A 204 -16.46 -13.31 -2.91
CA PHE A 204 -15.73 -14.50 -2.48
C PHE A 204 -15.79 -14.69 -0.96
N LEU A 205 -15.45 -13.65 -0.18
CA LEU A 205 -15.44 -13.71 1.28
C LEU A 205 -16.84 -13.95 1.86
N LYS A 206 -17.88 -13.38 1.24
CA LYS A 206 -19.28 -13.66 1.63
C LYS A 206 -19.69 -15.10 1.36
N ASP A 207 -19.24 -15.67 0.24
CA ASP A 207 -19.48 -17.08 -0.05
C ASP A 207 -18.70 -18.00 0.90
N LEU A 208 -17.48 -17.62 1.28
CA LEU A 208 -16.71 -18.33 2.30
C LEU A 208 -17.38 -18.25 3.68
N GLN A 209 -17.94 -17.10 4.05
CA GLN A 209 -18.73 -16.94 5.26
C GLN A 209 -19.98 -17.83 5.26
N LYS A 210 -20.61 -17.98 4.09
CA LYS A 210 -21.75 -18.87 3.90
C LYS A 210 -21.33 -20.33 4.08
N LEU A 211 -20.23 -20.76 3.45
CA LEU A 211 -19.67 -22.11 3.61
C LEU A 211 -19.44 -22.43 5.10
N ALA A 212 -18.79 -21.54 5.84
CA ALA A 212 -18.55 -21.72 7.27
C ALA A 212 -19.85 -21.81 8.09
N THR A 213 -20.90 -21.11 7.66
CA THR A 213 -22.23 -21.16 8.27
C THR A 213 -22.90 -22.51 8.03
N ASP A 214 -22.82 -23.03 6.81
CA ASP A 214 -23.41 -24.32 6.45
C ASP A 214 -22.65 -25.49 7.09
N PHE A 215 -21.33 -25.40 7.25
CA PHE A 215 -20.55 -26.36 8.05
C PHE A 215 -21.01 -26.39 9.51
N SER A 216 -21.26 -25.23 10.11
CA SER A 216 -21.80 -25.13 11.47
C SER A 216 -23.17 -25.83 11.58
N ALA A 217 -24.03 -25.65 10.56
CA ALA A 217 -25.32 -26.31 10.50
C ALA A 217 -25.18 -27.83 10.32
N LEU A 218 -24.19 -28.29 9.56
CA LEU A 218 -23.89 -29.72 9.38
C LEU A 218 -23.54 -30.37 10.71
N VAL A 219 -22.60 -29.77 11.46
CA VAL A 219 -22.19 -30.28 12.79
C VAL A 219 -23.38 -30.35 13.74
N ALA A 220 -24.23 -29.33 13.75
CA ALA A 220 -25.45 -29.34 14.55
C ALA A 220 -26.43 -30.47 14.14
N ALA A 221 -26.61 -30.72 12.84
CA ALA A 221 -27.45 -31.79 12.33
C ALA A 221 -26.90 -33.18 12.67
N VAL A 222 -25.57 -33.36 12.58
CA VAL A 222 -24.87 -34.60 12.98
C VAL A 222 -25.12 -34.89 14.46
N ARG A 223 -24.94 -33.90 15.34
CA ARG A 223 -25.19 -34.05 16.78
C ARG A 223 -26.65 -34.36 17.11
N ALA A 224 -27.59 -33.83 16.33
CA ALA A 224 -29.01 -34.09 16.48
C ALA A 224 -29.43 -35.47 15.92
N GLY A 225 -28.56 -36.17 15.20
CA GLY A 225 -28.89 -37.42 14.50
C GLY A 225 -29.87 -37.23 13.33
N ASP A 226 -29.97 -36.01 12.79
CA ASP A 226 -30.93 -35.68 11.73
C ASP A 226 -30.35 -35.96 10.34
N THR A 227 -30.44 -37.23 9.89
CA THR A 227 -29.88 -37.67 8.61
C THR A 227 -30.48 -36.93 7.41
N ASN A 228 -31.75 -36.52 7.46
CA ASN A 228 -32.38 -35.80 6.36
C ASN A 228 -31.80 -34.39 6.22
N LYS A 229 -31.58 -33.72 7.36
CA LYS A 229 -30.94 -32.41 7.39
C LYS A 229 -29.47 -32.47 7.02
N VAL A 230 -28.73 -33.50 7.47
CA VAL A 230 -27.36 -33.78 7.02
C VAL A 230 -27.29 -33.86 5.49
N ASN A 231 -28.12 -34.70 4.87
CA ASN A 231 -28.13 -34.86 3.40
C ASN A 231 -28.50 -33.57 2.64
N THR A 232 -29.32 -32.71 3.26
CA THR A 232 -29.68 -31.41 2.68
C THR A 232 -28.50 -30.45 2.75
N ILE A 233 -27.82 -30.37 3.89
CA ILE A 233 -26.70 -29.45 4.10
C ILE A 233 -25.47 -29.88 3.30
N VAL A 234 -25.19 -31.19 3.16
CA VAL A 234 -24.10 -31.67 2.29
C VAL A 234 -24.27 -31.15 0.85
N LYS A 235 -25.49 -31.17 0.30
CA LYS A 235 -25.75 -30.59 -1.03
C LYS A 235 -25.55 -29.07 -1.09
N GLN A 236 -25.81 -28.37 0.02
CA GLN A 236 -25.55 -26.93 0.12
C GLN A 236 -24.05 -26.66 0.15
N LEU A 237 -23.29 -27.45 0.91
CA LEU A 237 -21.83 -27.40 0.95
C LEU A 237 -21.22 -27.71 -0.42
N ASP A 238 -21.70 -28.73 -1.14
CA ASP A 238 -21.25 -29.02 -2.50
C ASP A 238 -21.45 -27.82 -3.44
N ALA A 239 -22.60 -27.14 -3.32
CA ALA A 239 -22.90 -25.95 -4.11
C ALA A 239 -22.04 -24.75 -3.72
N ASP A 240 -21.75 -24.57 -2.41
CA ASP A 240 -20.87 -23.51 -1.91
C ASP A 240 -19.43 -23.73 -2.38
N THR A 241 -18.90 -24.96 -2.27
CA THR A 241 -17.57 -25.33 -2.79
C THR A 241 -17.49 -25.09 -4.30
N THR A 242 -18.49 -25.55 -5.07
CA THR A 242 -18.52 -25.30 -6.53
C THR A 242 -18.50 -23.80 -6.86
N LYS A 243 -19.15 -22.97 -6.04
CA LYS A 243 -19.16 -21.53 -6.23
C LYS A 243 -17.81 -20.90 -5.89
N LEU A 244 -17.17 -21.36 -4.80
CA LEU A 244 -15.84 -20.93 -4.39
C LEU A 244 -14.77 -21.30 -5.42
N ASP A 245 -14.84 -22.50 -5.99
CA ASP A 245 -13.96 -22.97 -7.08
C ASP A 245 -14.13 -22.16 -8.37
N GLY A 246 -15.25 -21.43 -8.50
CA GLY A 246 -15.55 -20.60 -9.66
C GLY A 246 -14.89 -19.22 -9.66
N TYR A 247 -14.22 -18.82 -8.57
CA TYR A 247 -13.51 -17.55 -8.49
C TYR A 247 -12.14 -17.63 -9.17
N ASP A 248 -11.82 -16.62 -9.98
CA ASP A 248 -10.57 -16.53 -10.74
C ASP A 248 -9.55 -15.68 -9.97
N PHE A 249 -8.79 -16.33 -9.09
CA PHE A 249 -7.75 -15.66 -8.28
C PHE A 249 -6.63 -15.06 -9.15
N ASP A 250 -6.34 -15.66 -10.30
CA ASP A 250 -5.35 -15.13 -11.25
C ASP A 250 -5.79 -13.79 -11.83
N ALA A 251 -7.06 -13.68 -12.22
CA ALA A 251 -7.65 -12.43 -12.70
C ALA A 251 -7.73 -11.38 -11.59
N MET A 252 -8.04 -11.80 -10.35
CA MET A 252 -8.03 -10.91 -9.20
C MET A 252 -6.65 -10.29 -9.02
N GLY A 253 -5.59 -11.08 -8.76
CA GLY A 253 -4.27 -10.49 -8.50
C GLY A 253 -3.65 -9.78 -9.71
N THR A 254 -4.02 -10.14 -10.95
CA THR A 254 -3.68 -9.35 -12.15
C THR A 254 -4.26 -7.92 -12.06
N SER A 255 -5.51 -7.77 -11.62
CA SER A 255 -6.16 -6.46 -11.48
C SER A 255 -5.53 -5.62 -10.36
N GLU A 256 -5.15 -6.26 -9.25
CA GLU A 256 -4.49 -5.59 -8.13
C GLU A 256 -3.08 -5.14 -8.50
N GLN A 257 -2.32 -6.01 -9.18
CA GLN A 257 -1.00 -5.65 -9.71
C GLN A 257 -1.09 -4.46 -10.66
N ALA A 258 -2.07 -4.45 -11.57
CA ALA A 258 -2.25 -3.35 -12.52
C ALA A 258 -2.54 -2.02 -11.81
N TYR A 259 -3.34 -2.04 -10.73
CA TYR A 259 -3.64 -0.86 -9.92
C TYR A 259 -2.37 -0.23 -9.34
N TYR A 260 -1.57 -1.02 -8.61
CA TYR A 260 -0.37 -0.52 -7.94
C TYR A 260 0.76 -0.20 -8.92
N LYS A 261 0.89 -0.97 -10.01
CA LYS A 261 1.84 -0.66 -11.09
C LYS A 261 1.60 0.73 -11.67
N ALA A 262 0.34 1.12 -11.89
CA ALA A 262 0.04 2.45 -12.41
C ALA A 262 0.46 3.58 -11.46
N LEU A 263 0.41 3.36 -10.14
CA LEU A 263 0.90 4.33 -9.14
C LEU A 263 2.44 4.39 -9.13
N ILE A 264 3.10 3.24 -9.15
CA ILE A 264 4.56 3.14 -9.19
C ILE A 264 5.12 3.78 -10.48
N ASP A 265 4.48 3.55 -11.62
CA ASP A 265 4.89 4.14 -12.90
C ASP A 265 4.76 5.68 -12.88
N LYS A 266 3.73 6.23 -12.23
CA LYS A 266 3.59 7.68 -12.02
C LYS A 266 4.67 8.22 -11.09
N TYR A 267 4.96 7.54 -9.99
CA TYR A 267 6.05 7.89 -9.09
C TYR A 267 7.39 7.97 -9.85
N ASN A 268 7.73 6.91 -10.59
CA ASN A 268 8.96 6.84 -11.37
C ASN A 268 9.04 7.96 -12.42
N THR A 269 7.92 8.29 -13.07
CA THR A 269 7.86 9.40 -14.05
C THR A 269 8.23 10.75 -13.43
N GLU A 270 7.73 11.04 -12.23
CA GLU A 270 8.02 12.27 -11.51
C GLU A 270 9.48 12.32 -11.02
N ILE A 271 10.02 11.21 -10.52
CA ILE A 271 11.44 11.10 -10.14
C ILE A 271 12.36 11.33 -11.35
N ASP A 272 12.02 10.71 -12.49
CA ASP A 272 12.74 10.89 -13.75
C ASP A 272 12.72 12.35 -14.22
N ALA A 273 11.57 13.03 -14.10
CA ALA A 273 11.44 14.43 -14.47
C ALA A 273 12.25 15.35 -13.54
N ALA A 274 12.27 15.06 -12.24
CA ALA A 274 13.11 15.76 -11.27
C ALA A 274 14.61 15.64 -11.60
N ASN A 275 15.07 14.43 -11.95
CA ASN A 275 16.45 14.15 -12.30
C ASN A 275 16.90 14.79 -13.63
N LYS A 276 15.98 14.97 -14.59
CA LYS A 276 16.28 15.53 -15.93
C LYS A 276 16.29 17.06 -16.01
N THR A 277 15.85 17.75 -14.95
CA THR A 277 15.74 19.22 -14.87
C THR A 277 17.09 19.89 -14.53
#